data_AF-A0A5J5JRL4-F1
#
_entry.id   AF-A0A5J5JRL4-F1
#
_cell.length_a   1.000
_cell.length_b   1.000
_cell.length_c   1.000
_cell.angle_alpha   90.00
_cell.angle_beta   90.00
_cell.angle_gamma   90.00
#
_symmetry.space_group_name_H-M   'P 1'
#
loop_
_entity.id
_entity.type
_entity.pdbx_description
1 polymer ?
#
loop_
_entity_poly.entity_id
_entity_poly.type
_entity_poly.pdbx_seq_one_letter_code
_entity_poly.pdbx_strand_id
1 'polypeptide(L)'
;MTNQTDNFPDLMSDDSFEVVMRGYSRRQVHDYMVRTRNQIRDLEERLARTIDQAEQSRLELAEARRKMTESPQNPDELGERLSQILKLAQEEATANKEASEAEARRLRDGAAAEAERLVTSAREQADAIRSAAQDEAERRVADATATSERLLAQAGADADETVATARAEADETLSSARAESERLLTDARTESERLLVEARGQAEAMLAAAQQRVNALDEHTGRRVAYLTDTHTEVVRRLNEIGSVLGDLMHRESMAGALVDEATVLPPAPQIQALGAGDFTPQPREIAAPSGEEPPGASETGIHATEGDEEEAVLVVDAGRTEQQDHADSTEIGPDLAASPEDTDVDLGRVRRTTPDGEPVAGK
;
A
#
# COMPACT_ATOMS: atom_id res chain seq x y z
N MET A 1 47.72 -88.21 -97.15
CA MET A 1 48.25 -87.75 -98.44
C MET A 1 49.71 -87.37 -98.24
N THR A 2 50.59 -88.02 -99.01
CA THR A 2 51.87 -87.54 -99.57
C THR A 2 52.99 -87.03 -98.64
N ASN A 3 54.08 -87.80 -98.64
CA ASN A 3 55.51 -87.44 -98.71
C ASN A 3 55.97 -86.06 -98.25
N GLN A 4 57.05 -86.02 -97.47
CA GLN A 4 58.37 -85.63 -98.01
C GLN A 4 59.45 -85.95 -96.96
N THR A 5 60.38 -86.81 -97.34
CA THR A 5 61.66 -87.02 -96.67
C THR A 5 62.55 -85.82 -97.02
N ASP A 6 62.90 -84.98 -96.06
CA ASP A 6 64.04 -84.07 -96.21
C ASP A 6 65.17 -84.48 -95.26
N ASN A 7 66.13 -85.05 -95.94
CA ASN A 7 67.45 -85.52 -95.55
C ASN A 7 68.30 -84.33 -95.06
N PHE A 8 68.65 -84.29 -93.77
CA PHE A 8 69.78 -83.49 -93.29
C PHE A 8 70.90 -84.44 -92.86
N PRO A 9 71.97 -84.56 -93.67
CA PRO A 9 73.10 -85.42 -93.41
C PRO A 9 74.01 -84.81 -92.34
N ASP A 10 74.53 -85.68 -91.48
CA ASP A 10 75.80 -85.60 -90.76
C ASP A 10 76.54 -84.24 -90.76
N LEU A 11 76.12 -83.32 -89.88
CA LEU A 11 76.86 -82.09 -89.54
C LEU A 11 77.70 -82.25 -88.26
N MET A 12 78.02 -83.48 -87.85
CA MET A 12 78.91 -83.73 -86.71
C MET A 12 80.40 -83.61 -87.06
N SER A 13 80.74 -83.21 -88.28
CA SER A 13 82.12 -83.33 -88.79
C SER A 13 82.49 -82.23 -89.80
N ASP A 14 82.49 -80.95 -89.41
CA ASP A 14 83.48 -79.93 -89.85
C ASP A 14 83.18 -78.53 -89.29
N ASP A 15 83.14 -78.39 -87.96
CA ASP A 15 83.16 -77.07 -87.31
C ASP A 15 84.59 -76.50 -87.34
N SER A 16 85.16 -76.37 -88.53
CA SER A 16 86.45 -75.71 -88.75
C SER A 16 86.19 -74.29 -89.27
N PHE A 17 86.58 -73.29 -88.47
CA PHE A 17 86.42 -71.89 -88.82
C PHE A 17 87.55 -71.42 -89.76
N GLU A 18 87.22 -70.55 -90.71
CA GLU A 18 88.20 -69.88 -91.57
C GLU A 18 89.16 -69.00 -90.75
N VAL A 19 90.47 -69.09 -91.02
CA VAL A 19 91.51 -68.39 -90.22
C VAL A 19 91.90 -67.08 -90.90
N VAL A 20 91.50 -65.96 -90.29
CA VAL A 20 91.81 -64.60 -90.76
C VAL A 20 92.92 -63.99 -89.88
N MET A 21 93.79 -63.13 -90.45
CA MET A 21 95.00 -62.56 -89.80
C MET A 21 94.76 -61.87 -88.44
N ARG A 22 93.51 -61.47 -88.16
CA ARG A 22 93.08 -60.96 -86.86
C ARG A 22 91.72 -61.57 -86.50
N GLY A 23 91.77 -62.74 -85.87
CA GLY A 23 90.59 -63.53 -85.48
C GLY A 23 90.68 -64.09 -84.06
N TYR A 24 89.63 -64.77 -83.62
CA TYR A 24 89.58 -65.42 -82.31
C TYR A 24 90.54 -66.62 -82.24
N SER A 25 91.07 -66.88 -81.04
CA SER A 25 92.03 -67.99 -80.83
C SER A 25 91.36 -69.34 -81.10
N ARG A 26 91.92 -70.14 -82.03
CA ARG A 26 91.42 -71.48 -82.40
C ARG A 26 91.19 -72.39 -81.18
N ARG A 27 92.09 -72.34 -80.18
CA ARG A 27 91.94 -73.13 -78.95
C ARG A 27 90.76 -72.68 -78.11
N GLN A 28 90.58 -71.37 -77.94
CA GLN A 28 89.43 -70.81 -77.22
C GLN A 28 88.10 -71.12 -77.93
N VAL A 29 88.08 -71.09 -79.26
CA VAL A 29 86.90 -71.46 -80.06
C VAL A 29 86.57 -72.95 -79.89
N HIS A 30 87.58 -73.83 -79.94
CA HIS A 30 87.37 -75.27 -79.70
C HIS A 30 86.86 -75.55 -78.27
N ASP A 31 87.48 -74.95 -77.26
CA ASP A 31 87.04 -75.05 -75.86
C ASP A 31 85.60 -74.53 -75.69
N TYR A 32 85.23 -73.46 -76.41
CA TYR A 32 83.87 -72.91 -76.43
C TYR A 32 82.87 -73.83 -77.15
N MET A 33 83.26 -74.47 -78.26
CA MET A 33 82.42 -75.43 -78.97
C MET A 33 82.16 -76.68 -78.15
N VAL A 34 83.18 -77.24 -77.51
CA VAL A 34 83.02 -78.41 -76.62
C VAL A 34 82.07 -78.05 -75.48
N ARG A 35 82.23 -76.85 -74.88
CA ARG A 35 81.29 -76.34 -73.87
C ARG A 35 79.88 -76.21 -74.43
N THR A 36 79.72 -75.63 -75.62
CA THR A 36 78.41 -75.43 -76.26
C THR A 36 77.73 -76.75 -76.59
N ARG A 37 78.47 -77.75 -77.10
CA ARG A 37 77.94 -79.09 -77.37
C ARG A 37 77.53 -79.80 -76.10
N ASN A 38 78.32 -79.69 -75.03
CA ASN A 38 77.93 -80.22 -73.71
C ASN A 38 76.67 -79.51 -73.18
N GLN A 39 76.59 -78.19 -73.34
CA GLN A 39 75.40 -77.42 -72.95
C GLN A 39 74.16 -77.80 -73.77
N ILE A 40 74.29 -78.06 -75.07
CA ILE A 40 73.20 -78.57 -75.91
C ILE A 40 72.74 -79.93 -75.40
N ARG A 41 73.67 -80.86 -75.16
CA ARG A 41 73.35 -82.18 -74.62
C ARG A 41 72.66 -82.09 -73.26
N ASP A 42 73.16 -81.24 -72.35
CA ASP A 42 72.55 -81.02 -71.04
C ASP A 42 71.13 -80.43 -71.15
N LEU A 43 70.90 -79.53 -72.11
CA LEU A 43 69.59 -78.95 -72.39
C LEU A 43 68.64 -79.98 -72.99
N GLU A 44 69.10 -80.83 -73.90
CA GLU A 44 68.32 -81.93 -74.48
C GLU A 44 67.93 -82.96 -73.41
N GLU A 45 68.88 -83.38 -72.57
CA GLU A 45 68.59 -84.26 -71.44
C GLU A 45 67.61 -83.61 -70.45
N ARG A 46 67.73 -82.30 -70.22
CA ARG A 46 66.77 -81.56 -69.39
C ARG A 46 65.39 -81.50 -70.04
N LEU A 47 65.31 -81.28 -71.35
CA LEU A 47 64.06 -81.26 -72.09
C LEU A 47 63.36 -82.62 -72.03
N ALA A 48 64.10 -83.71 -72.28
CA ALA A 48 63.60 -85.07 -72.16
C ALA A 48 63.03 -85.33 -70.76
N ARG A 49 63.78 -85.00 -69.70
CA ARG A 49 63.30 -85.10 -68.31
C ARG A 49 62.01 -84.32 -68.06
N THR A 50 61.88 -83.10 -68.61
CA THR A 50 60.65 -82.30 -68.44
C THR A 50 59.46 -82.85 -69.22
N ILE A 51 59.71 -83.45 -70.38
CA ILE A 51 58.66 -84.11 -71.17
C ILE A 51 58.15 -85.33 -70.40
N ASP A 52 59.04 -86.16 -69.88
CA ASP A 52 58.66 -87.33 -69.07
C ASP A 52 57.85 -86.92 -67.82
N GLN A 53 58.23 -85.83 -67.15
CA GLN A 53 57.47 -85.27 -66.02
C GLN A 53 56.09 -84.73 -66.43
N ALA A 54 55.99 -84.10 -67.60
CA ALA A 54 54.72 -83.60 -68.13
C ALA A 54 53.80 -84.77 -68.54
N GLU A 55 54.35 -85.85 -69.09
CA GLU A 55 53.60 -87.07 -69.40
C GLU A 55 53.14 -87.79 -68.13
N GLN A 56 54.00 -87.91 -67.12
CA GLN A 56 53.63 -88.47 -65.80
C GLN A 56 52.50 -87.68 -65.14
N SER A 57 52.61 -86.35 -65.05
CA SER A 57 51.55 -85.52 -64.46
C SER A 57 50.23 -85.57 -65.26
N ARG A 58 50.30 -85.71 -66.59
CA ARG A 58 49.10 -85.92 -67.42
C ARG A 58 48.47 -87.28 -67.15
N LEU A 59 49.26 -88.33 -66.96
CA LEU A 59 48.76 -89.64 -66.57
C LEU A 59 48.12 -89.59 -65.18
N GLU A 60 48.73 -88.93 -64.21
CA GLU A 60 48.16 -88.75 -62.86
C GLU A 60 46.85 -87.96 -62.88
N LEU A 61 46.76 -86.89 -63.66
CA LEU A 61 45.50 -86.13 -63.81
C LEU A 61 44.44 -86.94 -64.55
N ALA A 62 44.82 -87.70 -65.58
CA ALA A 62 43.92 -88.61 -66.28
C ALA A 62 43.44 -89.72 -65.35
N GLU A 63 44.31 -90.27 -64.52
CA GLU A 63 43.99 -91.27 -63.51
C GLU A 63 43.12 -90.69 -62.38
N ALA A 64 43.39 -89.47 -61.91
CA ALA A 64 42.55 -88.79 -60.91
C ALA A 64 41.16 -88.47 -61.48
N ARG A 65 41.08 -87.99 -62.72
CA ARG A 65 39.80 -87.78 -63.41
C ARG A 65 39.08 -89.09 -63.67
N ARG A 66 39.80 -90.14 -64.06
CA ARG A 66 39.26 -91.48 -64.23
C ARG A 66 38.77 -92.02 -62.90
N LYS A 67 39.49 -91.86 -61.78
CA LYS A 67 39.05 -92.20 -60.42
C LYS A 67 37.81 -91.41 -59.99
N MET A 68 37.71 -90.12 -60.32
CA MET A 68 36.51 -89.32 -60.05
C MET A 68 35.31 -89.71 -60.94
N THR A 69 35.56 -90.28 -62.13
CA THR A 69 34.52 -90.71 -63.08
C THR A 69 34.11 -92.18 -62.86
N GLU A 70 35.06 -93.05 -62.52
CA GLU A 70 34.90 -94.48 -62.20
C GLU A 70 34.52 -94.73 -60.75
N SER A 71 34.76 -93.76 -59.86
CA SER A 71 34.05 -93.65 -58.59
C SER A 71 32.88 -92.68 -58.81
N PRO A 72 31.74 -93.11 -59.39
CA PRO A 72 30.52 -92.42 -59.08
C PRO A 72 30.44 -92.50 -57.55
N GLN A 73 30.61 -91.37 -56.87
CA GLN A 73 30.19 -91.26 -55.48
C GLN A 73 28.77 -91.82 -55.48
N ASN A 74 28.56 -92.99 -54.87
CA ASN A 74 27.28 -93.68 -54.95
C ASN A 74 26.22 -92.63 -54.58
N PRO A 75 25.24 -92.33 -55.45
CA PRO A 75 24.21 -91.34 -55.15
C PRO A 75 23.55 -91.57 -53.80
N ASP A 76 23.54 -92.84 -53.37
CA ASP A 76 23.05 -93.31 -52.08
C ASP A 76 23.94 -92.87 -50.89
N GLU A 77 25.27 -92.91 -51.00
CA GLU A 77 26.21 -92.45 -49.94
C GLU A 77 26.20 -90.92 -49.79
N LEU A 78 26.06 -90.21 -50.91
CA LEU A 78 25.84 -88.76 -50.89
C LEU A 78 24.48 -88.42 -50.27
N GLY A 79 23.44 -89.22 -50.57
CA GLY A 79 22.13 -89.10 -49.94
C GLY A 79 22.20 -89.32 -48.43
N GLU A 80 22.96 -90.32 -47.97
CA GLU A 80 23.14 -90.62 -46.55
C GLU A 80 23.92 -89.52 -45.83
N ARG A 81 25.03 -89.04 -46.41
CA ARG A 81 25.79 -87.91 -45.87
C ARG A 81 24.99 -86.60 -45.87
N LEU A 82 24.23 -86.34 -46.93
CA LEU A 82 23.33 -85.18 -47.01
C LEU A 82 22.22 -85.28 -45.96
N SER A 83 21.63 -86.46 -45.77
CA SER A 83 20.62 -86.70 -44.74
C SER A 83 21.17 -86.46 -43.33
N GLN A 84 22.44 -86.84 -43.09
CA GLN A 84 23.10 -86.61 -41.82
C GLN A 84 23.46 -85.14 -41.60
N ILE A 85 23.88 -84.42 -42.65
CA ILE A 85 24.08 -82.97 -42.58
C ILE A 85 22.75 -82.26 -42.33
N LEU A 86 21.67 -82.65 -43.00
CA LEU A 86 20.33 -82.08 -42.78
C LEU A 86 19.83 -82.37 -41.36
N LYS A 87 20.05 -83.57 -40.84
CA LYS A 87 19.71 -83.94 -39.47
C LYS A 87 20.50 -83.11 -38.45
N LEU A 88 21.82 -82.98 -38.64
CA LEU A 88 22.67 -82.17 -37.77
C LEU A 88 22.29 -80.68 -37.85
N ALA A 89 22.04 -80.16 -39.05
CA ALA A 89 21.60 -78.79 -39.25
C ALA A 89 20.21 -78.54 -38.64
N GLN A 90 19.32 -79.52 -38.68
CA GLN A 90 18.03 -79.43 -38.01
C GLN A 90 18.17 -79.45 -36.48
N GLU A 91 19.02 -80.33 -35.94
CA GLU A 91 19.35 -80.36 -34.50
C GLU A 91 20.00 -79.04 -34.05
N GLU A 92 20.95 -78.51 -34.81
CA GLU A 92 21.59 -77.22 -34.56
C GLU A 92 20.60 -76.05 -34.67
N ALA A 93 19.70 -76.07 -35.65
CA ALA A 93 18.65 -75.05 -35.78
C ALA A 93 17.66 -75.10 -34.61
N THR A 94 17.29 -76.29 -34.12
CA THR A 94 16.44 -76.43 -32.93
C THR A 94 17.16 -75.96 -31.67
N ALA A 95 18.42 -76.34 -31.48
CA ALA A 95 19.22 -75.90 -30.34
C ALA A 95 19.42 -74.38 -30.33
N ASN A 96 19.67 -73.77 -31.50
CA ASN A 96 19.82 -72.32 -31.62
C ASN A 96 18.50 -71.59 -31.36
N LYS A 97 17.37 -72.14 -31.81
CA LYS A 97 16.04 -71.59 -31.47
C LYS A 97 15.77 -71.66 -29.98
N GLU A 98 16.01 -72.80 -29.34
CA GLU A 98 15.82 -72.96 -27.90
C GLU A 98 16.72 -72.02 -27.09
N ALA A 99 17.99 -71.87 -27.49
CA ALA A 99 18.92 -70.92 -26.89
C ALA A 99 18.44 -69.47 -27.05
N SER A 100 18.05 -69.08 -28.26
CA SER A 100 17.52 -67.74 -28.55
C SER A 100 16.23 -67.45 -27.77
N GLU A 101 15.34 -68.42 -27.66
CA GLU A 101 14.11 -68.29 -26.87
C GLU A 101 14.41 -68.17 -25.38
N ALA A 102 15.38 -68.93 -24.86
CA ALA A 102 15.81 -68.84 -23.47
C ALA A 102 16.44 -67.47 -23.15
N GLU A 103 17.29 -66.95 -24.03
CA GLU A 103 17.86 -65.60 -23.90
C GLU A 103 16.76 -64.52 -23.98
N ALA A 104 15.84 -64.64 -24.94
CA ALA A 104 14.72 -63.71 -25.07
C ALA A 104 13.79 -63.74 -23.85
N ARG A 105 13.60 -64.90 -23.20
CA ARG A 105 12.85 -65.01 -21.94
C ARG A 105 13.62 -64.33 -20.81
N ARG A 106 14.91 -64.62 -20.63
CA ARG A 106 15.75 -63.98 -19.60
C ARG A 106 15.77 -62.46 -19.73
N LEU A 107 15.87 -61.93 -20.95
CA LEU A 107 15.84 -60.50 -21.19
C LEU A 107 14.48 -59.90 -20.83
N ARG A 108 13.38 -60.57 -21.20
CA ARG A 108 12.02 -60.12 -20.85
C ARG A 108 11.77 -60.16 -19.35
N ASP A 109 12.19 -61.22 -18.67
CA ASP A 109 12.03 -61.36 -17.22
C ASP A 109 12.88 -60.31 -16.48
N GLY A 110 14.10 -60.05 -16.96
CA GLY A 110 14.97 -59.01 -16.44
C GLY A 110 14.37 -57.60 -16.61
N ALA A 111 13.87 -57.29 -17.81
CA ALA A 111 13.22 -56.01 -18.09
C ALA A 111 11.93 -55.83 -17.29
N ALA A 112 11.13 -56.90 -17.12
CA ALA A 112 9.92 -56.85 -16.31
C ALA A 112 10.23 -56.60 -14.82
N ALA A 113 11.24 -57.28 -14.28
CA ALA A 113 11.67 -57.08 -12.89
C ALA A 113 12.24 -55.67 -12.66
N GLU A 114 12.99 -55.13 -13.62
CA GLU A 114 13.50 -53.76 -13.52
C GLU A 114 12.37 -52.73 -13.61
N ALA A 115 11.42 -52.91 -14.52
CA ALA A 115 10.24 -52.05 -14.63
C ALA A 115 9.39 -52.07 -13.34
N GLU A 116 9.19 -53.24 -12.74
CA GLU A 116 8.46 -53.37 -11.47
C GLU A 116 9.18 -52.64 -10.32
N ARG A 117 10.51 -52.75 -10.23
CA ARG A 117 11.31 -52.00 -9.25
C ARG A 117 11.20 -50.50 -9.46
N LEU A 118 11.29 -50.02 -10.70
CA LEU A 118 11.17 -48.60 -11.03
C LEU A 118 9.78 -48.06 -10.68
N VAL A 119 8.72 -48.79 -11.01
CA VAL A 119 7.35 -48.40 -10.67
C VAL A 119 7.13 -48.37 -9.16
N THR A 120 7.66 -49.36 -8.43
CA THR A 120 7.55 -49.41 -6.96
C THR A 120 8.30 -48.25 -6.31
N SER A 121 9.55 -48.01 -6.71
CA SER A 121 10.37 -46.89 -6.24
C SER A 121 9.71 -45.53 -6.54
N ALA A 122 9.19 -45.35 -7.76
CA ALA A 122 8.49 -44.12 -8.14
C ALA A 122 7.21 -43.89 -7.32
N ARG A 123 6.47 -44.96 -6.99
CA ARG A 123 5.29 -44.87 -6.12
C ARG A 123 5.67 -44.50 -4.70
N GLU A 124 6.68 -45.14 -4.13
CA GLU A 124 7.18 -44.83 -2.78
C GLU A 124 7.68 -43.37 -2.69
N GLN A 125 8.41 -42.90 -3.70
CA GLN A 125 8.85 -41.50 -3.77
C GLN A 125 7.66 -40.54 -3.89
N ALA A 126 6.67 -40.86 -4.72
CA ALA A 126 5.46 -40.05 -4.85
C ALA A 126 4.65 -40.01 -3.55
N ASP A 127 4.56 -41.12 -2.82
CA ASP A 127 3.91 -41.21 -1.51
C ASP A 127 4.65 -40.37 -0.46
N ALA A 128 5.99 -40.47 -0.43
CA ALA A 128 6.82 -39.67 0.46
C ALA A 128 6.69 -38.16 0.19
N ILE A 129 6.71 -37.75 -1.08
CA ILE A 129 6.51 -36.33 -1.45
C ILE A 129 5.12 -35.85 -1.05
N ARG A 130 4.07 -36.66 -1.28
CA ARG A 130 2.70 -36.30 -0.89
C ARG A 130 2.56 -36.17 0.62
N SER A 131 3.11 -37.10 1.39
CA SER A 131 3.10 -37.03 2.86
C SER A 131 3.84 -35.79 3.36
N ALA A 132 5.05 -35.53 2.84
CA ALA A 132 5.83 -34.37 3.24
C ALA A 132 5.14 -33.05 2.89
N ALA A 133 4.52 -32.96 1.70
CA ALA A 133 3.76 -31.78 1.29
C ALA A 133 2.52 -31.57 2.16
N GLN A 134 1.83 -32.65 2.55
CA GLN A 134 0.68 -32.58 3.45
C GLN A 134 1.11 -32.12 4.85
N ASP A 135 2.16 -32.71 5.43
CA ASP A 135 2.68 -32.31 6.75
C ASP A 135 3.10 -30.84 6.76
N GLU A 136 3.75 -30.37 5.69
CA GLU A 136 4.18 -28.98 5.57
C GLU A 136 2.98 -28.04 5.40
N ALA A 137 1.95 -28.43 4.64
CA ALA A 137 0.72 -27.67 4.51
C ALA A 137 -0.02 -27.57 5.85
N GLU A 138 -0.14 -28.67 6.60
CA GLU A 138 -0.76 -28.71 7.93
C GLU A 138 0.00 -27.81 8.92
N ARG A 139 1.34 -27.85 8.92
CA ARG A 139 2.17 -26.94 9.74
C ARG A 139 1.94 -25.48 9.38
N ARG A 140 1.93 -25.13 8.09
CA ARG A 140 1.68 -23.75 7.64
C ARG A 140 0.30 -23.26 8.07
N VAL A 141 -0.73 -24.10 7.95
CA VAL A 141 -2.08 -23.75 8.40
C VAL A 141 -2.13 -23.58 9.91
N ALA A 142 -1.49 -24.46 10.68
CA ALA A 142 -1.41 -24.34 12.13
C ALA A 142 -0.68 -23.05 12.56
N ASP A 143 0.46 -22.74 11.95
CA ASP A 143 1.23 -21.52 12.22
C ASP A 143 0.45 -20.25 11.84
N ALA A 144 -0.20 -20.25 10.68
CA ALA A 144 -1.05 -19.14 10.25
C ALA A 144 -2.25 -18.93 11.18
N THR A 145 -2.88 -20.02 11.64
CA THR A 145 -3.99 -19.95 12.59
C THR A 145 -3.50 -19.42 13.94
N ALA A 146 -2.39 -19.93 14.46
CA ALA A 146 -1.81 -19.49 15.72
C ALA A 146 -1.32 -18.03 15.70
N THR A 147 -0.83 -17.54 14.56
CA THR A 147 -0.48 -16.12 14.40
C THR A 147 -1.72 -15.25 14.31
N SER A 148 -2.74 -15.67 13.56
CA SER A 148 -4.02 -14.95 13.48
C SER A 148 -4.72 -14.85 14.83
N GLU A 149 -4.77 -15.93 15.60
CA GLU A 149 -5.35 -15.93 16.96
C GLU A 149 -4.60 -14.98 17.90
N ARG A 150 -3.26 -14.98 17.84
CA ARG A 150 -2.44 -14.04 18.63
C ARG A 150 -2.70 -12.58 18.25
N LEU A 151 -2.80 -12.27 16.96
CA LEU A 151 -3.10 -10.92 16.49
C LEU A 151 -4.51 -10.48 16.91
N LEU A 152 -5.50 -11.37 16.85
CA LEU A 152 -6.86 -11.07 17.31
C LEU A 152 -6.90 -10.85 18.83
N ALA A 153 -6.20 -11.66 19.61
CA ALA A 153 -6.10 -11.49 21.05
C ALA A 153 -5.41 -10.16 21.42
N GLN A 154 -4.32 -9.82 20.73
CA GLN A 154 -3.61 -8.56 20.93
C GLN A 154 -4.49 -7.36 20.55
N ALA A 155 -5.09 -7.39 19.36
CA ALA A 155 -6.01 -6.33 18.92
C ALA A 155 -7.21 -6.17 19.87
N GLY A 156 -7.72 -7.27 20.43
CA GLY A 156 -8.76 -7.24 21.45
C GLY A 156 -8.29 -6.56 22.74
N ALA A 157 -7.10 -6.90 23.22
CA ALA A 157 -6.52 -6.28 24.42
C ALA A 157 -6.26 -4.77 24.22
N ASP A 158 -5.69 -4.39 23.07
CA ASP A 158 -5.45 -2.98 22.72
C ASP A 158 -6.78 -2.21 22.63
N ALA A 159 -7.81 -2.80 22.03
CA ALA A 159 -9.15 -2.21 21.97
C ALA A 159 -9.76 -2.03 23.37
N ASP A 160 -9.64 -3.02 24.24
CA ASP A 160 -10.14 -2.92 25.62
C ASP A 160 -9.38 -1.85 26.42
N GLU A 161 -8.06 -1.74 26.24
CA GLU A 161 -7.24 -0.70 26.87
C GLU A 161 -7.62 0.71 26.41
N THR A 162 -7.81 0.90 25.09
CA THR A 162 -8.24 2.21 24.56
C THR A 162 -9.63 2.60 25.06
N VAL A 163 -10.57 1.66 25.13
CA VAL A 163 -11.92 1.91 25.68
C VAL A 163 -11.85 2.21 27.18
N ALA A 164 -11.01 1.49 27.93
CA ALA A 164 -10.83 1.74 29.36
C ALA A 164 -10.23 3.13 29.61
N THR A 165 -9.21 3.51 28.84
CA THR A 165 -8.55 4.82 28.92
C THR A 165 -9.53 5.94 28.57
N ALA A 166 -10.24 5.83 27.44
CA ALA A 166 -11.23 6.82 27.02
C ALA A 166 -12.36 6.99 28.04
N ARG A 167 -12.79 5.90 28.69
CA ARG A 167 -13.78 5.97 29.78
C ARG A 167 -13.23 6.66 31.02
N ALA A 168 -12.00 6.36 31.41
CA ALA A 168 -11.35 7.02 32.55
C ALA A 168 -11.21 8.54 32.31
N GLU A 169 -10.77 8.94 31.12
CA GLU A 169 -10.65 10.35 30.73
C GLU A 169 -12.02 11.05 30.70
N ALA A 170 -13.07 10.37 30.20
CA ALA A 170 -14.43 10.89 30.20
C ALA A 170 -14.99 11.06 31.62
N ASP A 171 -14.74 10.09 32.50
CA ASP A 171 -15.16 10.18 33.91
C ASP A 171 -14.42 11.30 34.66
N GLU A 172 -13.13 11.48 34.39
CA GLU A 172 -12.34 12.58 34.94
C GLU A 172 -12.86 13.95 34.48
N THR A 173 -13.10 14.12 33.17
CA THR A 173 -13.64 15.38 32.63
C THR A 173 -15.04 15.66 33.18
N LEU A 174 -15.91 14.65 33.27
CA LEU A 174 -17.24 14.81 33.87
C LEU A 174 -17.17 15.17 35.36
N SER A 175 -16.25 14.56 36.11
CA SER A 175 -16.03 14.87 37.52
C SER A 175 -15.52 16.31 37.70
N SER A 176 -14.53 16.72 36.90
CA SER A 176 -13.98 18.07 36.91
C SER A 176 -15.03 19.12 36.58
N ALA A 177 -15.79 18.91 35.49
CA ALA A 177 -16.86 19.83 35.07
C ALA A 177 -17.97 19.96 36.12
N ARG A 178 -18.33 18.86 36.80
CA ARG A 178 -19.30 18.88 37.91
C ARG A 178 -18.76 19.68 39.09
N ALA A 179 -17.52 19.44 39.50
CA ALA A 179 -16.88 20.17 40.59
C ALA A 179 -16.77 21.67 40.30
N GLU A 180 -16.43 22.04 39.06
CA GLU A 180 -16.40 23.45 38.62
C GLU A 180 -17.80 24.08 38.62
N SER A 181 -18.81 23.37 38.09
CA SER A 181 -20.20 23.84 38.11
C SER A 181 -20.71 24.06 39.54
N GLU A 182 -20.43 23.13 40.46
CA GLU A 182 -20.80 23.27 41.88
C GLU A 182 -20.13 24.47 42.55
N ARG A 183 -18.85 24.74 42.22
CA ARG A 183 -18.14 25.94 42.69
C ARG A 183 -18.81 27.21 42.16
N LEU A 184 -19.03 27.31 40.85
CA LEU A 184 -19.68 28.46 40.23
C LEU A 184 -21.08 28.72 40.81
N LEU A 185 -21.87 27.67 41.04
CA LEU A 185 -23.19 27.79 41.67
C LEU A 185 -23.08 28.30 43.12
N THR A 186 -22.08 27.84 43.86
CA THR A 186 -21.85 28.28 45.25
C THR A 186 -21.40 29.74 45.31
N ASP A 187 -20.49 30.12 44.42
CA ASP A 187 -19.99 31.50 44.30
C ASP A 187 -21.12 32.45 43.89
N ALA A 188 -21.90 32.08 42.87
CA ALA A 188 -23.05 32.87 42.40
C ALA A 188 -24.13 33.03 43.49
N ARG A 189 -24.41 31.97 44.27
CA ARG A 189 -25.33 32.05 45.42
C ARG A 189 -24.81 32.99 46.49
N THR A 190 -23.53 32.86 46.84
CA THR A 190 -22.89 33.70 47.87
C THR A 190 -22.91 35.17 47.46
N GLU A 191 -22.60 35.48 46.20
CA GLU A 191 -22.64 36.84 45.67
C GLU A 191 -24.08 37.38 45.60
N SER A 192 -25.04 36.57 45.19
CA SER A 192 -26.46 36.96 45.20
C SER A 192 -26.96 37.27 46.62
N GLU A 193 -26.62 36.43 47.60
CA GLU A 193 -26.94 36.68 49.01
C GLU A 193 -26.30 37.97 49.52
N ARG A 194 -25.03 38.22 49.17
CA ARG A 194 -24.32 39.47 49.50
C ARG A 194 -25.04 40.69 48.94
N LEU A 195 -25.39 40.67 47.65
CA LEU A 195 -26.12 41.75 46.98
C LEU A 195 -27.50 41.98 47.59
N LEU A 196 -28.22 40.91 47.97
CA LEU A 196 -29.51 41.03 48.64
C LEU A 196 -29.41 41.67 50.03
N VAL A 197 -28.38 41.31 50.81
CA VAL A 197 -28.12 41.94 52.11
C VAL A 197 -27.75 43.41 51.93
N GLU A 198 -26.90 43.73 50.96
CA GLU A 198 -26.52 45.11 50.64
C GLU A 198 -27.73 45.96 50.20
N ALA A 199 -28.53 45.45 49.26
CA ALA A 199 -29.74 46.13 48.77
C ALA A 199 -30.78 46.32 49.88
N ARG A 200 -30.98 45.32 50.76
CA ARG A 200 -31.85 45.47 51.95
C ARG A 200 -31.32 46.54 52.90
N GLY A 201 -30.02 46.53 53.20
CA GLY A 201 -29.41 47.54 54.06
C GLY A 201 -29.55 48.96 53.48
N GLN A 202 -29.38 49.13 52.17
CA GLN A 202 -29.63 50.40 51.49
C GLN A 202 -31.10 50.83 51.57
N ALA A 203 -32.04 49.91 51.33
CA ALA A 203 -33.47 50.19 51.43
C ALA A 203 -33.88 50.59 52.86
N GLU A 204 -33.38 49.88 53.88
CA GLU A 204 -33.61 50.22 55.29
C GLU A 204 -33.04 51.59 55.65
N ALA A 205 -31.82 51.91 55.19
CA ALA A 205 -31.22 53.22 55.38
C ALA A 205 -32.03 54.34 54.70
N MET A 206 -32.52 54.10 53.48
CA MET A 206 -33.40 55.04 52.78
C MET A 206 -34.72 55.26 53.52
N LEU A 207 -35.35 54.20 54.03
CA LEU A 207 -36.58 54.28 54.82
C LEU A 207 -36.35 55.02 56.15
N ALA A 208 -35.26 54.73 56.85
CA ALA A 208 -34.90 55.43 58.08
C ALA A 208 -34.65 56.93 57.83
N ALA A 209 -33.94 57.27 56.76
CA ALA A 209 -33.70 58.66 56.36
C ALA A 209 -35.00 59.36 55.96
N ALA A 210 -35.91 58.69 55.25
CA ALA A 210 -37.22 59.22 54.91
C ALA A 210 -38.07 59.46 56.17
N GLN A 211 -38.10 58.50 57.12
CA GLN A 211 -38.83 58.64 58.38
C GLN A 211 -38.28 59.79 59.23
N GLN A 212 -36.95 59.95 59.30
CA GLN A 212 -36.33 61.08 59.99
C GLN A 212 -36.74 62.42 59.37
N ARG A 213 -36.78 62.50 58.04
CA ARG A 213 -37.26 63.70 57.33
C ARG A 213 -38.73 64.00 57.63
N VAL A 214 -39.58 62.97 57.65
CA VAL A 214 -41.00 63.11 58.01
C VAL A 214 -41.13 63.64 59.43
N ASN A 215 -40.44 63.04 60.41
CA ASN A 215 -40.48 63.49 61.80
C ASN A 215 -39.97 64.94 61.96
N ALA A 216 -38.89 65.30 61.25
CA ALA A 216 -38.36 66.66 61.25
C ALA A 216 -39.33 67.66 60.62
N LEU A 217 -40.01 67.27 59.54
CA LEU A 217 -41.06 68.06 58.91
C LEU A 217 -42.27 68.23 59.84
N ASP A 218 -42.67 67.18 60.54
CA ASP A 218 -43.76 67.19 61.51
C ASP A 218 -43.43 68.10 62.71
N GLU A 219 -42.21 68.02 63.24
CA GLU A 219 -41.75 68.90 64.32
C GLU A 219 -41.70 70.37 63.85
N HIS A 220 -41.16 70.62 62.65
CA HIS A 220 -41.14 71.96 62.06
C HIS A 220 -42.56 72.50 61.84
N THR A 221 -43.47 71.66 61.34
CA THR A 221 -44.88 72.03 61.12
C THR A 221 -45.58 72.27 62.44
N GLY A 222 -45.38 71.42 63.45
CA GLY A 222 -45.89 71.59 64.80
C GLY A 222 -45.41 72.89 65.44
N ARG A 223 -44.11 73.21 65.34
CA ARG A 223 -43.56 74.51 65.78
C ARG A 223 -44.19 75.70 65.06
N ARG A 224 -44.39 75.59 63.74
CA ARG A 224 -45.00 76.65 62.94
C ARG A 224 -46.48 76.85 63.27
N VAL A 225 -47.23 75.77 63.47
CA VAL A 225 -48.64 75.81 63.91
C VAL A 225 -48.73 76.41 65.31
N ALA A 226 -47.87 76.03 66.25
CA ALA A 226 -47.82 76.60 67.59
C ALA A 226 -47.52 78.11 67.54
N TYR A 227 -46.51 78.52 66.76
CA TYR A 227 -46.18 79.94 66.55
C TYR A 227 -47.34 80.74 65.93
N LEU A 228 -48.00 80.19 64.90
CA LEU A 228 -49.17 80.82 64.28
C LEU A 228 -50.36 80.91 65.25
N THR A 229 -50.53 79.93 66.12
CA THR A 229 -51.60 79.92 67.13
C THR A 229 -51.33 80.94 68.23
N ASP A 230 -50.09 81.02 68.71
CA ASP A 230 -49.66 82.01 69.71
C ASP A 230 -49.79 83.44 69.18
N THR A 231 -49.28 83.70 67.97
CA THR A 231 -49.45 84.99 67.30
C THR A 231 -50.92 85.31 67.02
N HIS A 232 -51.74 84.35 66.62
CA HIS A 232 -53.20 84.54 66.48
C HIS A 232 -53.85 84.91 67.81
N THR A 233 -53.50 84.22 68.89
CA THR A 233 -54.01 84.49 70.24
C THR A 233 -53.62 85.90 70.70
N GLU A 234 -52.36 86.29 70.49
CA GLU A 234 -51.88 87.63 70.81
C GLU A 234 -52.55 88.71 69.95
N VAL A 235 -52.79 88.46 68.65
CA VAL A 235 -53.54 89.36 67.77
C VAL A 235 -54.99 89.52 68.25
N VAL A 236 -55.67 88.43 68.63
CA VAL A 236 -57.03 88.49 69.19
C VAL A 236 -57.04 89.22 70.53
N ARG A 237 -56.03 89.02 71.39
CA ARG A 237 -55.88 89.75 72.65
C ARG A 237 -55.71 91.25 72.41
N ARG A 238 -54.81 91.64 71.49
CA ARG A 238 -54.62 93.05 71.08
C ARG A 238 -55.86 93.65 70.45
N LEU A 239 -56.59 92.90 69.62
CA LEU A 239 -57.87 93.34 69.06
C LEU A 239 -58.91 93.57 70.14
N ASN A 240 -59.00 92.70 71.16
CA ASN A 240 -59.88 92.91 72.31
C ASN A 240 -59.45 94.12 73.16
N GLU A 241 -58.16 94.34 73.38
CA GLU A 241 -57.64 95.53 74.07
C GLU A 241 -57.99 96.80 73.29
N ILE A 242 -57.73 96.83 71.98
CA ILE A 242 -58.10 97.95 71.10
C ILE A 242 -59.62 98.15 71.12
N GLY A 243 -60.40 97.07 71.05
CA GLY A 243 -61.87 97.11 71.14
C GLY A 243 -62.36 97.67 72.48
N SER A 244 -61.70 97.33 73.60
CA SER A 244 -61.98 97.91 74.91
C SER A 244 -61.62 99.39 74.96
N VAL A 245 -60.46 99.79 74.43
CA VAL A 245 -60.05 101.20 74.37
C VAL A 245 -60.99 102.01 73.49
N LEU A 246 -61.42 101.46 72.35
CA LEU A 246 -62.40 102.09 71.47
C LEU A 246 -63.77 102.16 72.15
N GLY A 247 -64.17 101.10 72.85
CA GLY A 247 -65.39 101.06 73.66
C GLY A 247 -65.37 102.12 74.78
N ASP A 248 -64.26 102.26 75.48
CA ASP A 248 -64.06 103.31 76.50
C ASP A 248 -64.06 104.71 75.88
N LEU A 249 -63.46 104.88 74.69
CA LEU A 249 -63.43 106.14 73.98
C LEU A 249 -64.83 106.54 73.48
N MET A 250 -65.56 105.61 72.86
CA MET A 250 -66.96 105.82 72.45
C MET A 250 -67.87 106.00 73.66
N HIS A 251 -67.64 105.29 74.78
CA HIS A 251 -68.41 105.50 76.00
C HIS A 251 -68.14 106.90 76.57
N ARG A 252 -66.88 107.34 76.57
CA ARG A 252 -66.47 108.70 76.95
C ARG A 252 -67.07 109.75 76.01
N GLU A 253 -67.12 109.49 74.70
CA GLU A 253 -67.79 110.34 73.71
C GLU A 253 -69.31 110.39 73.93
N SER A 254 -69.95 109.24 74.16
CA SER A 254 -71.39 109.16 74.43
C SER A 254 -71.79 109.87 75.73
N MET A 255 -70.93 109.79 76.75
CA MET A 255 -71.10 110.48 78.03
C MET A 255 -70.74 111.96 77.96
N ALA A 256 -69.93 112.37 76.98
CA ALA A 256 -69.61 113.78 76.76
C ALA A 256 -70.80 114.58 76.21
N GLY A 257 -71.84 113.91 75.67
CA GLY A 257 -73.03 114.58 75.14
C GLY A 257 -72.74 115.39 73.87
N ALA A 258 -73.77 115.67 73.07
CA ALA A 258 -73.63 116.29 71.77
C ALA A 258 -73.07 117.72 71.85
N LEU A 259 -71.92 117.95 71.21
CA LEU A 259 -71.41 119.28 70.87
C LEU A 259 -71.00 119.29 69.39
N VAL A 260 -71.88 119.82 68.53
CA VAL A 260 -71.76 121.06 67.73
C VAL A 260 -71.01 120.88 66.40
N ASP A 261 -71.74 121.24 65.34
CA ASP A 261 -71.27 121.45 63.96
C ASP A 261 -70.15 122.51 63.92
N GLU A 262 -68.89 122.06 63.79
CA GLU A 262 -67.70 122.92 63.68
C GLU A 262 -67.10 122.84 62.27
N ALA A 263 -67.94 123.14 61.27
CA ALA A 263 -67.50 123.58 59.97
C ALA A 263 -67.50 125.12 59.92
N THR A 264 -66.49 125.80 60.51
CA THR A 264 -65.98 127.14 60.08
C THR A 264 -64.96 127.75 61.07
N VAL A 265 -63.70 127.33 61.04
CA VAL A 265 -62.53 128.25 61.23
C VAL A 265 -61.34 127.68 60.45
N LEU A 266 -61.04 128.25 59.29
CA LEU A 266 -59.86 127.97 58.48
C LEU A 266 -58.71 128.89 58.89
N PRO A 267 -57.45 128.41 58.89
CA PRO A 267 -56.35 129.15 58.27
C PRO A 267 -55.58 128.27 57.25
N PRO A 268 -54.77 128.88 56.36
CA PRO A 268 -54.55 128.40 55.00
C PRO A 268 -53.52 127.27 54.89
N ALA A 269 -53.64 126.53 53.78
CA ALA A 269 -52.70 125.49 53.36
C ALA A 269 -51.26 126.01 53.24
N PRO A 270 -50.24 125.27 53.74
CA PRO A 270 -48.88 125.46 53.31
C PRO A 270 -48.63 124.66 52.01
N GLN A 271 -48.40 125.40 50.93
CA GLN A 271 -47.80 124.91 49.68
C GLN A 271 -46.27 124.92 49.84
N ILE A 272 -45.61 123.74 49.76
CA ILE A 272 -44.21 123.57 49.32
C ILE A 272 -44.14 122.19 48.63
N GLN A 273 -44.27 122.10 47.30
CA GLN A 273 -43.24 122.13 46.26
C GLN A 273 -42.30 120.92 46.20
N ALA A 274 -42.53 120.13 45.15
CA ALA A 274 -41.50 119.38 44.45
C ALA A 274 -40.47 120.34 43.84
N LEU A 275 -39.17 120.00 43.93
CA LEU A 275 -38.14 120.12 42.88
C LEU A 275 -36.72 119.87 43.45
N GLY A 276 -35.91 119.16 42.66
CA GLY A 276 -34.44 119.08 42.78
C GLY A 276 -33.95 117.75 43.35
N ALA A 277 -33.81 116.66 42.58
CA ALA A 277 -32.87 116.46 41.46
C ALA A 277 -31.41 116.75 41.87
N GLY A 278 -30.60 115.69 41.89
CA GLY A 278 -29.18 115.74 42.22
C GLY A 278 -28.55 114.35 42.36
N ASP A 279 -28.47 113.65 41.22
CA ASP A 279 -27.44 112.67 40.84
C ASP A 279 -26.88 111.70 41.90
N PHE A 280 -27.31 110.44 41.82
CA PHE A 280 -26.37 109.38 41.43
C PHE A 280 -27.04 108.46 40.40
N THR A 281 -26.36 108.37 39.28
CA THR A 281 -26.76 107.83 37.99
C THR A 281 -27.03 106.32 38.00
N PRO A 282 -28.06 105.86 37.27
CA PRO A 282 -28.26 104.45 36.94
C PRO A 282 -27.36 104.06 35.76
N GLN A 283 -26.94 102.80 35.70
CA GLN A 283 -26.58 102.19 34.41
C GLN A 283 -27.76 101.34 33.91
N PRO A 284 -28.34 101.70 32.76
CA PRO A 284 -29.30 100.87 32.05
C PRO A 284 -28.58 99.96 31.06
N ARG A 285 -29.03 98.72 30.92
CA ARG A 285 -28.97 98.02 29.64
C ARG A 285 -30.27 97.29 29.40
N GLU A 286 -31.07 97.91 28.54
CA GLU A 286 -32.06 97.26 27.70
C GLU A 286 -31.79 97.78 26.29
N ILE A 287 -31.55 96.90 25.32
CA ILE A 287 -32.05 97.07 23.94
C ILE A 287 -32.40 95.68 23.38
N ALA A 288 -33.71 95.52 23.11
CA ALA A 288 -34.37 94.86 21.99
C ALA A 288 -34.44 93.33 21.86
N ALA A 289 -35.69 92.85 21.81
CA ALA A 289 -36.19 91.90 20.80
C ALA A 289 -36.34 92.64 19.44
N PRO A 290 -36.30 91.99 18.23
CA PRO A 290 -37.01 90.73 17.96
C PRO A 290 -36.37 89.73 16.96
N SER A 291 -36.87 88.48 17.01
CA SER A 291 -37.26 87.60 15.86
C SER A 291 -36.64 86.19 15.87
N GLY A 292 -37.51 85.17 15.96
CA GLY A 292 -37.38 83.79 15.44
C GLY A 292 -36.32 82.89 16.10
N GLU A 293 -36.54 81.64 16.51
CA GLU A 293 -37.55 80.62 16.22
C GLU A 293 -37.62 79.64 17.43
N GLU A 294 -38.83 79.14 17.73
CA GLU A 294 -39.08 77.84 18.39
C GLU A 294 -39.45 76.83 17.27
N PRO A 295 -39.52 75.50 17.50
CA PRO A 295 -38.83 74.59 18.45
C PRO A 295 -38.47 73.25 17.70
N PRO A 296 -38.63 72.02 18.25
CA PRO A 296 -38.09 71.39 19.46
C PRO A 296 -37.21 70.15 19.14
N GLY A 297 -36.46 69.64 20.12
CA GLY A 297 -35.79 68.35 20.02
C GLY A 297 -35.50 67.75 21.40
N ALA A 298 -36.48 67.04 21.94
CA ALA A 298 -36.37 66.20 23.12
C ALA A 298 -35.57 64.92 22.81
N SER A 299 -34.71 64.52 23.75
CA SER A 299 -34.34 63.12 24.05
C SER A 299 -33.26 63.18 25.15
N GLU A 300 -33.66 63.04 26.40
CA GLU A 300 -33.62 61.77 27.14
C GLU A 300 -32.21 61.25 27.43
N THR A 301 -31.89 61.34 28.71
CA THR A 301 -30.96 60.46 29.42
C THR A 301 -31.48 59.03 29.27
N GLY A 302 -30.66 58.15 28.69
CA GLY A 302 -30.92 56.72 28.59
C GLY A 302 -29.64 55.95 28.87
N ILE A 303 -29.41 55.65 30.15
CA ILE A 303 -28.56 54.54 30.56
C ILE A 303 -29.41 53.29 30.30
N HIS A 304 -28.94 52.37 29.45
CA HIS A 304 -29.37 50.98 29.50
C HIS A 304 -28.29 50.06 28.91
N ALA A 305 -27.87 49.11 29.73
CA ALA A 305 -27.16 47.90 29.34
C ALA A 305 -28.09 46.98 28.52
N THR A 306 -27.51 46.18 27.60
CA THR A 306 -27.40 44.70 27.63
C THR A 306 -27.15 44.11 26.22
N GLU A 307 -26.20 43.18 26.16
CA GLU A 307 -26.10 41.95 25.35
C GLU A 307 -26.43 41.92 23.84
N GLY A 308 -25.55 41.24 23.09
CA GLY A 308 -25.84 40.71 21.76
C GLY A 308 -24.57 40.32 21.00
N ASP A 309 -24.32 39.01 20.92
CA ASP A 309 -23.30 38.32 20.13
C ASP A 309 -23.12 38.84 18.70
N GLU A 310 -21.91 38.71 18.15
CA GLU A 310 -21.71 37.96 16.91
C GLU A 310 -20.22 37.66 16.68
N GLU A 311 -19.96 36.38 16.45
CA GLU A 311 -18.68 35.78 16.11
C GLU A 311 -18.16 36.29 14.76
N GLU A 312 -16.85 36.54 14.64
CA GLU A 312 -16.17 36.32 13.36
C GLU A 312 -14.76 35.78 13.60
N ALA A 313 -14.62 34.47 13.40
CA ALA A 313 -13.37 33.74 13.42
C ALA A 313 -12.57 34.03 12.14
N VAL A 314 -11.35 34.56 12.30
CA VAL A 314 -10.35 34.55 11.21
C VAL A 314 -9.48 33.32 11.37
N LEU A 315 -9.73 32.34 10.49
CA LEU A 315 -8.88 31.18 10.22
C LEU A 315 -7.50 31.63 9.70
N VAL A 316 -6.46 31.42 10.50
CA VAL A 316 -5.08 31.31 10.00
C VAL A 316 -4.70 29.85 10.06
N VAL A 317 -4.68 29.22 8.89
CA VAL A 317 -4.13 27.87 8.68
C VAL A 317 -2.61 28.04 8.56
N ASP A 318 -1.87 27.62 9.58
CA ASP A 318 -0.43 27.39 9.44
C ASP A 318 -0.12 25.89 9.53
N ALA A 319 0.64 25.45 8.55
CA ALA A 319 0.99 24.08 8.28
C ALA A 319 2.28 23.73 9.02
N GLY A 320 2.27 22.67 9.82
CA GLY A 320 3.45 22.19 10.52
C GLY A 320 3.42 20.69 10.76
N ARG A 321 3.73 19.91 9.73
CA ARG A 321 4.07 18.49 9.87
C ARG A 321 5.12 18.08 8.84
N THR A 322 6.35 17.87 9.32
CA THR A 322 7.40 17.02 8.71
C THR A 322 8.41 16.74 9.83
N GLU A 323 8.36 15.55 10.41
CA GLU A 323 9.20 14.39 10.07
C GLU A 323 10.60 14.49 10.67
N GLN A 324 10.81 13.61 11.66
CA GLN A 324 12.05 13.40 12.37
C GLN A 324 12.17 11.89 12.52
N GLN A 325 12.94 11.21 11.64
CA GLN A 325 13.68 10.01 12.05
C GLN A 325 14.76 9.57 11.04
N ASP A 326 15.98 9.49 11.56
CA ASP A 326 17.04 8.52 11.35
C ASP A 326 17.54 8.19 9.93
N HIS A 327 18.80 8.55 9.67
CA HIS A 327 19.65 7.93 8.66
C HIS A 327 20.76 7.13 9.34
N ALA A 328 20.68 5.82 9.17
CA ALA A 328 21.71 4.87 9.49
C ALA A 328 22.71 4.72 8.32
N ASP A 329 23.95 4.60 8.75
CA ASP A 329 25.19 4.17 8.10
C ASP A 329 25.07 2.87 7.27
N SER A 330 25.63 2.86 6.05
CA SER A 330 26.43 1.74 5.48
C SER A 330 26.82 1.98 4.00
N THR A 331 28.09 2.33 3.82
CA THR A 331 29.10 1.73 2.92
C THR A 331 28.85 1.57 1.40
N GLU A 332 29.75 2.22 0.65
CA GLU A 332 30.12 2.02 -0.75
C GLU A 332 30.29 0.54 -1.16
N ILE A 333 29.87 0.18 -2.38
CA ILE A 333 30.67 -0.45 -3.45
C ILE A 333 29.79 -0.48 -4.71
N GLY A 334 30.31 0.04 -5.83
CA GLY A 334 29.89 -0.36 -7.18
C GLY A 334 31.14 -0.71 -8.01
N PRO A 335 31.03 -0.98 -9.32
CA PRO A 335 29.85 -1.39 -10.11
C PRO A 335 30.15 -2.61 -11.03
N ASP A 336 29.16 -3.01 -11.83
CA ASP A 336 29.26 -3.32 -13.28
C ASP A 336 28.47 -4.57 -13.74
N LEU A 337 28.02 -4.48 -14.99
CA LEU A 337 27.49 -5.49 -15.93
C LEU A 337 25.99 -5.48 -16.27
N ALA A 338 25.79 -5.03 -17.51
CA ALA A 338 24.59 -4.97 -18.32
C ALA A 338 23.96 -6.33 -18.64
N ALA A 339 22.64 -6.34 -18.83
CA ALA A 339 21.94 -7.15 -19.85
C ALA A 339 20.48 -6.66 -20.01
N SER A 340 20.11 -6.29 -21.24
CA SER A 340 18.73 -6.07 -21.68
C SER A 340 17.94 -7.39 -21.73
N PRO A 341 16.60 -7.38 -21.61
CA PRO A 341 15.78 -8.51 -22.04
C PRO A 341 15.11 -8.25 -23.41
N GLU A 342 15.38 -9.16 -24.35
CA GLU A 342 14.66 -9.34 -25.61
C GLU A 342 13.34 -10.12 -25.42
N ASP A 343 12.41 -9.80 -26.30
CA ASP A 343 11.25 -10.55 -26.81
C ASP A 343 10.97 -11.97 -26.27
N THR A 344 9.73 -12.18 -25.82
CA THR A 344 8.99 -13.40 -26.19
C THR A 344 7.47 -13.16 -26.18
N ASP A 345 6.91 -13.02 -27.38
CA ASP A 345 5.49 -13.18 -27.69
C ASP A 345 5.00 -14.58 -27.26
N VAL A 346 3.86 -14.64 -26.57
CA VAL A 346 3.14 -15.90 -26.30
C VAL A 346 1.78 -15.85 -27.00
N ASP A 347 1.72 -16.59 -28.10
CA ASP A 347 0.58 -16.81 -28.98
C ASP A 347 -0.43 -17.78 -28.32
N LEU A 348 -1.56 -17.25 -27.81
CA LEU A 348 -2.65 -18.08 -27.28
C LEU A 348 -3.64 -18.47 -28.38
N GLY A 349 -3.30 -19.56 -29.07
CA GLY A 349 -4.15 -20.25 -30.04
C GLY A 349 -5.46 -20.75 -29.43
N ARG A 350 -6.55 -20.03 -29.72
CA ARG A 350 -7.96 -20.41 -29.49
C ARG A 350 -8.32 -21.65 -30.32
N VAL A 351 -8.38 -22.82 -29.69
CA VAL A 351 -8.96 -24.03 -30.31
C VAL A 351 -10.48 -23.96 -30.26
N ARG A 352 -11.10 -23.58 -31.38
CA ARG A 352 -12.46 -24.00 -31.73
C ARG A 352 -12.35 -25.36 -32.42
N ARG A 353 -13.03 -26.39 -31.92
CA ARG A 353 -13.38 -27.56 -32.73
C ARG A 353 -14.87 -27.84 -32.60
N THR A 354 -15.49 -27.74 -33.76
CA THR A 354 -16.86 -28.07 -34.11
C THR A 354 -17.06 -29.59 -34.19
N THR A 355 -18.23 -30.03 -33.74
CA THR A 355 -19.00 -31.28 -34.02
C THR A 355 -19.02 -31.67 -35.51
N PRO A 356 -19.35 -32.92 -35.94
CA PRO A 356 -20.64 -33.58 -35.61
C PRO A 356 -20.70 -35.14 -35.62
N ASP A 357 -21.86 -35.64 -35.16
CA ASP A 357 -22.58 -36.87 -35.57
C ASP A 357 -23.02 -37.78 -34.41
N GLY A 358 -24.34 -37.86 -34.23
CA GLY A 358 -25.04 -38.72 -33.27
C GLY A 358 -26.51 -38.30 -33.16
N GLU A 359 -27.38 -38.96 -33.94
CA GLU A 359 -28.83 -38.71 -34.07
C GLU A 359 -29.63 -38.70 -32.75
N PRO A 360 -30.81 -38.04 -32.72
CA PRO A 360 -31.66 -37.97 -31.54
C PRO A 360 -32.61 -39.17 -31.44
N VAL A 361 -32.71 -39.75 -30.24
CA VAL A 361 -33.82 -40.64 -29.84
C VAL A 361 -34.46 -40.05 -28.59
N ALA A 362 -35.67 -39.50 -28.70
CA ALA A 362 -36.74 -39.59 -27.70
C ALA A 362 -37.98 -38.75 -28.06
N GLY A 363 -39.08 -39.46 -28.34
CA GLY A 363 -40.38 -39.29 -27.65
C GLY A 363 -41.16 -37.98 -27.79
N LYS A 364 -42.17 -37.97 -28.66
CA LYS A 364 -43.59 -38.15 -28.31
C LYS A 364 -44.46 -38.22 -29.56
#